data_AF-A0AAP7FN40-F1
#
_entry.id   AF-A0AAP7FN40-F1
#
_cell.length_a   1.000
_cell.length_b   1.000
_cell.length_c   1.000
_cell.angle_alpha   90.00
_cell.angle_beta   90.00
_cell.angle_gamma   90.00
#
_symmetry.space_group_name_H-M   'P 1'
#
loop_
_entity.id
_entity.type
_entity.pdbx_description
1 polymer ?
#
loop_
_entity_poly.entity_id
_entity_poly.type
_entity_poly.pdbx_seq_one_letter_code
_entity_poly.pdbx_strand_id
1 'polypeptide(L)'
;MYSLFIKTRVKPGCAEDFLTAIKVNAAASVTHEPDCLVFDVSQDRLDPEVIYLYEIYRDDAAYEAHTQTAHFRDSRPLVEPLIVEQECFESDVIALNPGY
;
A
#
# COMPACT_ATOMS: atom_id res chain seq x y z
N MET A 1 10.14 -3.54 13.30
CA MET A 1 8.98 -3.73 12.41
C MET A 1 8.41 -2.37 12.12
N TYR A 2 8.51 -1.99 10.87
CA TYR A 2 8.07 -0.71 10.35
C TYR A 2 6.64 -0.88 9.84
N SER A 3 5.77 0.10 10.08
CA SER A 3 4.40 0.12 9.55
C SER A 3 4.10 1.44 8.89
N LEU A 4 3.34 1.37 7.81
CA LEU A 4 2.96 2.50 6.99
C LEU A 4 1.45 2.46 6.75
N PHE A 5 0.80 3.57 7.05
CA PHE A 5 -0.61 3.82 6.74
C PHE A 5 -0.68 4.89 5.68
N ILE A 6 -1.38 4.60 4.59
CA ILE A 6 -1.52 5.54 3.49
C ILE A 6 -3.01 5.76 3.27
N LYS A 7 -3.46 7.00 3.40
CA LYS A 7 -4.79 7.43 2.99
C LYS A 7 -4.67 8.17 1.68
N THR A 8 -5.31 7.66 0.63
CA THR A 8 -5.25 8.22 -0.71
C THR A 8 -6.64 8.59 -1.17
N ARG A 9 -6.85 9.85 -1.54
CA ARG A 9 -7.99 10.28 -2.33
C ARG A 9 -7.61 10.28 -3.80
N VAL A 10 -8.39 9.59 -4.61
CA VAL A 10 -8.22 9.59 -6.07
C VAL A 10 -9.18 10.58 -6.75
N LYS A 11 -8.93 10.83 -8.03
CA LYS A 11 -9.81 11.63 -8.89
C LYS A 11 -11.17 10.95 -9.04
N PRO A 12 -12.28 11.71 -9.16
CA PRO A 12 -13.60 11.14 -9.36
C PRO A 12 -13.65 10.17 -10.56
N GLY A 13 -14.14 8.95 -10.34
CA GLY A 13 -14.23 7.90 -11.34
C GLY A 13 -12.96 7.09 -11.56
N CYS A 14 -11.89 7.33 -10.79
CA CYS A 14 -10.60 6.64 -10.96
C CYS A 14 -10.33 5.54 -9.92
N ALA A 15 -11.23 5.31 -8.97
CA ALA A 15 -11.05 4.28 -7.93
C ALA A 15 -10.76 2.88 -8.49
N GLU A 16 -11.49 2.45 -9.53
CA GLU A 16 -11.30 1.10 -10.10
C GLU A 16 -9.93 0.94 -10.76
N ASP A 17 -9.47 1.94 -11.50
CA ASP A 17 -8.15 1.95 -12.13
C ASP A 17 -7.03 1.91 -11.09
N PHE A 18 -7.15 2.72 -10.03
CA PHE A 18 -6.21 2.71 -8.91
C PHE A 18 -6.18 1.34 -8.22
N LEU A 19 -7.37 0.82 -7.86
CA LEU A 19 -7.49 -0.48 -7.18
C LEU A 19 -6.92 -1.60 -8.03
N THR A 20 -7.11 -1.57 -9.35
CA THR A 20 -6.56 -2.57 -10.27
C THR A 20 -5.04 -2.60 -10.22
N ALA A 21 -4.38 -1.43 -10.27
CA ALA A 21 -2.92 -1.35 -10.20
C ALA A 21 -2.38 -1.68 -8.81
N ILE A 22 -2.94 -1.12 -7.74
CA ILE A 22 -2.37 -1.26 -6.40
C ILE A 22 -2.55 -2.67 -5.82
N LYS A 23 -3.63 -3.39 -6.16
CA LYS A 23 -3.81 -4.78 -5.74
C LYS A 23 -2.74 -5.71 -6.31
N VAL A 24 -2.26 -5.44 -7.52
CA VAL A 24 -1.15 -6.20 -8.14
C VAL A 24 0.15 -5.95 -7.37
N ASN A 25 0.43 -4.68 -7.04
CA ASN A 25 1.58 -4.32 -6.22
C ASN A 25 1.54 -5.03 -4.86
N ALA A 26 0.42 -4.89 -4.14
CA ALA A 26 0.24 -5.45 -2.81
C ALA A 26 0.39 -6.99 -2.80
N ALA A 27 -0.28 -7.69 -3.70
CA ALA A 27 -0.18 -9.14 -3.80
C ALA A 27 1.24 -9.61 -4.14
N ALA A 28 1.92 -8.92 -5.07
CA ALA A 28 3.31 -9.23 -5.41
C ALA A 28 4.28 -8.96 -4.26
N SER A 29 4.03 -7.92 -3.46
CA SER A 29 4.87 -7.57 -2.30
C SER A 29 4.83 -8.70 -1.28
N VAL A 30 3.63 -9.08 -0.84
CA VAL A 30 3.45 -10.16 0.14
C VAL A 30 3.93 -11.53 -0.39
N THR A 31 3.80 -11.77 -1.70
CA THR A 31 4.20 -13.06 -2.29
C THR A 31 5.71 -13.18 -2.50
N HIS A 32 6.38 -12.11 -2.91
CA HIS A 32 7.78 -12.15 -3.36
C HIS A 32 8.77 -11.49 -2.41
N GLU A 33 8.31 -10.73 -1.43
CA GLU A 33 9.15 -10.08 -0.43
C GLU A 33 8.90 -10.74 0.93
N PRO A 34 9.77 -11.66 1.39
CA PRO A 34 9.57 -12.38 2.66
C PRO A 34 9.48 -11.46 3.89
N ASP A 35 9.93 -10.22 3.76
CA ASP A 35 9.95 -9.21 4.81
C ASP A 35 8.83 -8.15 4.68
N CYS A 36 7.98 -8.27 3.65
CA CYS A 36 6.67 -7.60 3.57
C CYS A 36 5.63 -8.51 4.23
N LEU A 37 5.26 -8.19 5.47
CA LEU A 37 4.41 -9.04 6.32
C LEU A 37 2.92 -8.80 6.08
N VAL A 38 2.54 -7.56 5.80
CA VAL A 38 1.16 -7.14 5.50
C VAL A 38 1.21 -6.10 4.40
N PHE A 39 0.28 -6.20 3.45
CA PHE A 39 -0.02 -5.14 2.49
C PHE A 39 -1.52 -5.21 2.16
N ASP A 40 -2.33 -4.67 3.06
CA ASP A 40 -3.78 -4.66 2.91
C ASP A 40 -4.22 -3.43 2.12
N VAL A 41 -5.13 -3.65 1.17
CA VAL A 41 -5.79 -2.60 0.38
C VAL A 41 -7.25 -2.52 0.80
N SER A 42 -7.66 -1.39 1.36
CA SER A 42 -9.03 -1.14 1.80
C SER A 42 -9.62 0.06 1.07
N GLN A 43 -10.94 0.02 0.85
CA GLN A 43 -11.69 1.16 0.31
C GLN A 43 -12.58 1.73 1.43
N ASP A 44 -12.71 3.05 1.48
CA ASP A 44 -13.59 3.70 2.45
C ASP A 44 -15.05 3.29 2.22
N ARG A 45 -15.80 3.09 3.30
CA ARG A 45 -17.18 2.59 3.26
C ARG A 45 -18.19 3.64 2.84
N LEU A 46 -17.85 4.91 2.98
CA LEU A 46 -18.73 6.05 2.70
C LEU A 46 -18.28 6.81 1.44
N ASP A 47 -17.00 6.75 1.11
CA ASP A 47 -16.43 7.43 -0.06
C ASP A 47 -15.59 6.48 -0.93
N PRO A 48 -16.13 5.95 -2.04
CA PRO A 48 -15.41 4.99 -2.87
C PRO A 48 -14.14 5.56 -3.52
N GLU A 49 -13.96 6.88 -3.53
CA GLU A 49 -12.75 7.53 -4.06
C GLU A 49 -11.64 7.67 -3.00
N VAL A 50 -11.83 7.13 -1.80
CA VAL A 50 -10.82 7.07 -0.73
C VAL A 50 -10.38 5.63 -0.52
N ILE A 51 -9.07 5.41 -0.64
CA ILE A 51 -8.42 4.11 -0.53
C ILE A 51 -7.36 4.19 0.55
N TYR A 52 -7.30 3.16 1.38
CA TYR A 52 -6.33 3.00 2.46
C TYR A 52 -5.39 1.85 2.15
N LEU A 53 -4.09 2.06 2.34
CA LEU A 53 -3.07 1.01 2.32
C LEU A 53 -2.54 0.85 3.75
N TYR A 54 -2.46 -0.39 4.20
CA TYR A 54 -1.83 -0.74 5.46
C TYR A 54 -0.72 -1.74 5.22
N GLU A 55 0.50 -1.30 5.48
CA GLU A 55 1.70 -2.06 5.17
C GLU A 55 2.49 -2.31 6.46
N ILE A 56 3.01 -3.52 6.62
CA ILE A 56 3.93 -3.89 7.70
C ILE A 56 5.14 -4.58 7.11
N TYR A 57 6.32 -4.08 7.46
CA TYR A 57 7.61 -4.62 7.05
C TYR A 57 8.42 -5.07 8.28
N ARG A 58 9.33 -6.04 8.10
CA ARG A 58 10.20 -6.52 9.18
C ARG A 58 10.97 -5.39 9.86
N ASP A 59 11.49 -4.46 9.06
CA ASP A 59 12.30 -3.32 9.45
C ASP A 59 12.30 -2.25 8.34
N ASP A 60 12.99 -1.14 8.57
CA ASP A 60 13.14 -0.04 7.63
C ASP A 60 13.84 -0.48 6.33
N ALA A 61 14.81 -1.40 6.41
CA ALA A 61 15.54 -1.90 5.25
C ALA A 61 14.64 -2.72 4.32
N ALA A 62 13.67 -3.46 4.87
CA ALA A 62 12.66 -4.16 4.10
C ALA A 62 11.73 -3.17 3.36
N TYR A 63 11.33 -2.06 3.98
CA TYR A 63 10.59 -1.01 3.28
C TYR A 63 11.41 -0.34 2.19
N GLU A 64 12.68 -0.01 2.46
CA GLU A 64 13.59 0.53 1.44
C GLU A 64 13.72 -0.42 0.24
N ALA A 65 13.89 -1.72 0.50
CA ALA A 65 13.96 -2.75 -0.54
C ALA A 65 12.67 -2.83 -1.36
N HIS A 66 11.50 -2.74 -0.71
CA HIS A 66 10.20 -2.69 -1.37
C HIS A 66 10.12 -1.59 -2.43
N THR A 67 10.58 -0.37 -2.11
CA THR A 67 10.56 0.75 -3.06
C THR A 67 11.42 0.54 -4.32
N GLN A 68 12.32 -0.45 -4.30
CA GLN A 68 13.21 -0.79 -5.40
C GLN A 68 12.74 -1.98 -6.25
N THR A 69 11.61 -2.60 -5.91
CA THR A 69 11.09 -3.76 -6.63
C THR A 69 10.50 -3.37 -7.99
N ALA A 70 10.39 -4.35 -8.89
CA ALA A 70 9.74 -4.12 -10.18
C ALA A 70 8.25 -3.79 -10.01
N HIS A 71 7.51 -4.56 -9.20
CA HIS A 71 6.08 -4.34 -9.00
C HIS A 71 5.77 -2.97 -8.37
N PHE A 72 6.62 -2.48 -7.45
CA PHE A 72 6.51 -1.11 -6.95
C PHE A 72 6.68 -0.09 -8.09
N ARG A 73 7.80 -0.15 -8.83
CA ARG A 73 8.10 0.79 -9.92
C ARG A 73 7.07 0.75 -11.04
N ASP A 74 6.54 -0.42 -11.36
CA ASP A 74 5.53 -0.61 -12.41
C ASP A 74 4.17 -0.05 -11.99
N SER A 75 3.84 -0.06 -10.69
CA SER A 75 2.58 0.49 -10.18
C SER A 75 2.57 2.02 -10.12
N ARG A 76 3.69 2.68 -9.78
CA ARG A 76 3.80 4.15 -9.63
C ARG A 76 3.21 4.95 -10.79
N PRO A 77 3.60 4.73 -12.06
CA PRO A 77 3.07 5.52 -13.18
C PRO A 77 1.58 5.27 -13.43
N LEU A 78 1.01 4.18 -12.94
CA LEU A 78 -0.42 3.87 -13.05
C LEU A 78 -1.24 4.57 -11.97
N VAL A 79 -0.70 4.67 -10.74
CA VAL A 79 -1.44 5.21 -9.59
C VAL A 79 -1.22 6.70 -9.39
N GLU A 80 0.01 7.21 -9.55
CA GLU A 80 0.33 8.63 -9.29
C GLU A 80 -0.57 9.62 -10.03
N PRO A 81 -0.88 9.44 -11.33
CA PRO A 81 -1.73 10.39 -12.05
C PRO A 81 -3.18 10.39 -11.57
N LEU A 82 -3.60 9.38 -10.81
CA LEU A 82 -4.97 9.22 -10.33
C LEU A 82 -5.18 9.88 -8.96
N ILE A 83 -4.11 10.24 -8.25
CA ILE A 83 -4.17 10.77 -6.89
C ILE A 83 -4.49 12.27 -6.90
N VAL A 84 -5.36 12.69 -5.98
CA VAL A 84 -5.66 14.09 -5.66
C VAL A 84 -4.93 14.51 -4.39
N GLU A 85 -4.98 13.65 -3.36
CA GLU A 85 -4.40 13.91 -2.06
C GLU A 85 -3.92 12.58 -1.46
N GLN A 86 -2.78 12.62 -0.77
CA GLN A 86 -2.22 11.46 -0.10
C GLN A 86 -1.61 11.89 1.23
N GLU A 87 -1.97 11.16 2.29
CA GLU A 87 -1.45 11.32 3.64
C GLU A 87 -0.79 10.00 4.06
N CYS A 88 0.47 10.06 4.51
CA CYS A 88 1.24 8.91 4.96
C CYS A 88 1.56 9.05 6.45
N PHE A 89 1.40 7.96 7.20
CA PHE A 89 1.74 7.87 8.62
C PHE A 89 2.63 6.67 8.84
N GLU A 90 3.80 6.91 9.42
CA GLU A 90 4.81 5.89 9.70
C GLU A 90 4.84 5.61 11.20
N SER A 91 5.01 4.34 11.59
CA SER A 91 5.11 3.97 12.99
C SER A 91 5.85 2.66 13.24
N ASP A 92 6.35 2.50 14.47
CA ASP A 92 6.84 1.23 14.99
C ASP A 92 5.69 0.30 15.36
N VAL A 93 5.75 -0.94 14.89
CA VAL A 93 4.79 -1.98 15.31
C VAL A 93 5.13 -2.43 16.73
N ILE A 94 4.33 -2.00 17.71
CA ILE A 94 4.50 -2.36 19.13
C ILE A 94 4.05 -3.81 19.42
N ALA A 95 3.02 -4.30 18.73
CA ALA A 95 2.54 -5.67 18.83
C ALA A 95 1.92 -6.13 17.51
N LEU A 96 2.43 -7.24 16.97
CA LEU A 96 1.87 -7.89 15.78
C LEU A 96 1.12 -9.15 16.21
N ASN A 97 -0.16 -9.26 15.84
CA ASN A 97 -1.02 -10.38 16.21
C ASN A 97 -1.54 -11.07 14.94
N PRO A 98 -0.73 -11.89 14.25
CA PRO A 98 -1.18 -12.59 13.06
C PRO A 98 -2.25 -13.62 13.45
N GLY A 99 -3.44 -13.50 12.86
CA GLY A 99 -4.48 -14.52 12.90
C GLY A 99 -4.43 -15.28 11.58
N TYR A 100 -4.13 -16.57 11.64
CA TYR A 100 -4.36 -17.50 10.53
C TYR A 100 -5.56 -18.39 10.89
#